data_AF-A0A2N5M9G9-F1
#
_entry.id   AF-A0A2N5M9G9-F1
#
_cell.length_a   1.000
_cell.length_b   1.000
_cell.length_c   1.000
_cell.angle_alpha   90.00
_cell.angle_beta   90.00
_cell.angle_gamma   90.00
#
_symmetry.space_group_name_H-M   'P 1'
#
loop_
_entity.id
_entity.type
_entity.pdbx_description
1 polymer ?
#
loop_
_entity_poly.entity_id
_entity_poly.type
_entity_poly.pdbx_seq_one_letter_code
_entity_poly.pdbx_strand_id
1 'polypeptide(L)'
;MMSSSQAVSAAAIREISSGTNDSTTLISKHNSGKPVEKEVILQRVYVDGDISEESIMETIWSMEDFRAQYTGWQLISQNDKKIVFQKEINDISPLLKTNGYFGLSDDGTLTIFNGRPSESHIIQSFFQLDIKKLEGRTQKKLYDGIKISDKKHYNDVLETFKMYTK
;
A
#
# COMPACT_ATOMS: atom_id res chain seq x y z
N MET A 1 -52.19 60.11 -22.47
CA MET A 1 -52.61 58.88 -21.78
C MET A 1 -51.57 58.62 -20.70
N MET A 2 -51.53 59.33 -19.56
CA MET A 2 -52.54 59.42 -18.49
C MET A 2 -53.03 58.04 -18.02
N SER A 3 -52.36 57.47 -17.02
CA SER A 3 -52.90 57.20 -15.67
C SER A 3 -51.79 56.46 -14.90
N SER A 4 -51.11 57.01 -13.90
CA SER A 4 -51.55 57.54 -12.59
C SER A 4 -52.16 56.50 -11.66
N SER A 5 -51.66 56.57 -10.41
CA SER A 5 -52.22 56.07 -9.14
C SER A 5 -52.06 54.57 -8.84
N GLN A 6 -51.68 54.13 -7.64
CA GLN A 6 -51.82 54.78 -6.34
C GLN A 6 -50.88 54.15 -5.29
N ALA A 7 -50.28 55.00 -4.45
CA ALA A 7 -49.67 54.62 -3.18
C ALA A 7 -50.72 54.73 -2.07
N VAL A 8 -50.74 53.86 -1.05
CA VAL A 8 -51.05 54.24 0.34
C VAL A 8 -50.42 53.23 1.32
N SER A 9 -49.78 53.78 2.35
CA SER A 9 -49.15 53.15 3.52
C SER A 9 -50.16 53.01 4.67
N ALA A 10 -50.10 51.97 5.51
CA ALA A 10 -50.54 52.03 6.91
C ALA A 10 -50.19 50.77 7.74
N ALA A 11 -49.86 51.02 8.99
CA ALA A 11 -49.34 50.15 10.05
C ALA A 11 -50.33 49.14 10.66
N ALA A 12 -49.82 48.10 11.34
CA ALA A 12 -50.06 47.85 12.78
C ALA A 12 -49.34 46.58 13.29
N ILE A 13 -48.87 46.68 14.53
CA ILE A 13 -48.09 45.75 15.35
C ILE A 13 -49.00 44.68 16.01
N ARG A 14 -48.53 43.43 16.16
CA ARG A 14 -48.62 42.66 17.43
C ARG A 14 -47.89 41.29 17.44
N GLU A 15 -46.97 41.21 18.39
CA GLU A 15 -46.69 40.12 19.35
C GLU A 15 -46.10 38.76 18.92
N ILE A 16 -45.38 38.22 19.90
CA ILE A 16 -44.31 37.22 19.89
C ILE A 16 -44.88 35.89 20.40
N SER A 17 -44.54 34.74 19.79
CA SER A 17 -44.33 33.49 20.56
C SER A 17 -43.57 32.42 19.76
N SER A 18 -42.37 32.09 20.26
CA SER A 18 -41.74 30.77 20.40
C SER A 18 -41.87 29.71 19.28
N GLY A 19 -40.74 29.28 18.72
CA GLY A 19 -40.65 28.02 17.96
C GLY A 19 -39.37 27.80 17.16
N THR A 20 -38.30 27.43 17.87
CA THR A 20 -37.30 26.39 17.52
C THR A 20 -36.93 26.14 16.04
N ASN A 21 -35.68 26.52 15.72
CA ASN A 21 -34.68 25.83 14.89
C ASN A 21 -35.11 25.17 13.57
N ASP A 22 -34.75 25.78 12.43
CA ASP A 22 -34.37 25.03 11.24
C ASP A 22 -33.29 25.78 10.46
N SER A 23 -32.02 25.44 10.75
CA SER A 23 -30.89 25.74 9.89
C SER A 23 -31.04 24.89 8.63
N THR A 24 -31.49 25.52 7.55
CA THR A 24 -31.61 24.90 6.23
C THR A 24 -30.27 24.32 5.80
N THR A 25 -30.18 22.99 5.88
CA THR A 25 -29.10 22.17 5.37
C THR A 25 -28.92 22.43 3.88
N LEU A 26 -27.76 22.97 3.50
CA LEU A 26 -27.29 23.04 2.13
C LEU A 26 -27.07 21.62 1.62
N ILE A 27 -28.02 21.10 0.83
CA ILE A 27 -27.85 19.81 0.15
C ILE A 27 -26.85 20.05 -0.99
N SER A 28 -25.60 19.66 -0.75
CA SER A 28 -24.52 19.67 -1.73
C SER A 28 -24.88 18.75 -2.91
N LYS A 29 -25.07 19.39 -4.06
CA LYS A 29 -25.33 18.78 -5.37
C LYS A 29 -24.16 17.88 -5.77
N HIS A 30 -24.32 16.56 -5.64
CA HIS A 30 -23.37 15.59 -6.21
C HIS A 30 -23.37 15.76 -7.73
N ASN A 31 -22.20 16.11 -8.27
CA ASN A 31 -21.98 16.23 -9.71
C ASN A 31 -21.77 14.81 -10.26
N SER A 32 -22.83 14.17 -10.74
CA SER A 32 -22.78 12.84 -11.36
C SER A 32 -22.21 12.94 -12.78
N GLY A 33 -20.89 12.86 -12.88
CA GLY A 33 -20.20 12.56 -14.14
C GLY A 33 -20.56 11.15 -14.63
N LYS A 34 -20.35 10.89 -15.93
CA LYS A 34 -20.49 9.53 -16.47
C LYS A 34 -19.49 8.59 -15.78
N PRO A 35 -19.86 7.34 -15.50
CA PRO A 35 -18.92 6.38 -14.94
C PRO A 35 -17.73 6.19 -15.89
N VAL A 36 -16.55 6.01 -15.30
CA VAL A 36 -15.30 5.80 -16.04
C VAL A 36 -14.76 4.43 -15.68
N GLU A 37 -14.49 3.61 -16.69
CA GLU A 37 -13.79 2.34 -16.50
C GLU A 37 -12.28 2.59 -16.40
N LYS A 38 -11.66 2.04 -15.36
CA LYS A 38 -10.21 2.10 -15.17
C LYS A 38 -9.66 0.77 -14.70
N GLU A 39 -8.44 0.47 -15.13
CA GLU A 39 -7.63 -0.59 -14.55
C GLU A 39 -7.06 -0.11 -13.21
N VAL A 40 -7.32 -0.83 -12.14
CA VAL A 40 -6.81 -0.56 -10.80
C VAL A 40 -5.77 -1.59 -10.47
N ILE A 41 -4.56 -1.12 -10.23
CA ILE A 41 -3.41 -1.94 -9.90
C ILE A 41 -3.09 -1.77 -8.43
N LEU A 42 -3.15 -2.87 -7.69
CA LEU A 42 -2.86 -2.94 -6.27
C LEU A 42 -1.50 -3.58 -6.06
N GLN A 43 -0.54 -2.78 -5.61
CA GLN A 43 0.81 -3.20 -5.30
C GLN A 43 0.98 -3.38 -3.80
N ARG A 44 1.45 -4.55 -3.37
CA ARG A 44 1.78 -4.82 -1.96
C ARG A 44 3.28 -4.99 -1.87
N VAL A 45 3.92 -4.06 -1.18
CA VAL A 45 5.39 -4.07 -1.00
C VAL A 45 5.69 -4.73 0.33
N TYR A 46 6.47 -5.80 0.28
CA TYR A 46 6.85 -6.58 1.47
C TYR A 46 8.22 -6.13 2.00
N VAL A 47 8.55 -6.52 3.23
CA VAL A 47 9.80 -6.08 3.88
C VAL A 47 11.08 -6.59 3.19
N ASP A 48 10.95 -7.65 2.40
CA ASP A 48 12.00 -8.23 1.57
C ASP A 48 12.19 -7.50 0.23
N GLY A 49 11.31 -6.54 -0.08
CA GLY A 49 11.33 -5.77 -1.33
C GLY A 49 10.61 -6.43 -2.49
N ASP A 50 10.03 -7.62 -2.29
CA ASP A 50 9.11 -8.22 -3.25
C ASP A 50 7.84 -7.39 -3.37
N ILE A 51 7.27 -7.35 -4.57
CA ILE A 51 6.04 -6.60 -4.88
C ILE A 51 5.05 -7.58 -5.50
N SER A 52 3.95 -7.83 -4.79
CA SER A 52 2.82 -8.52 -5.43
C SER A 52 1.88 -7.50 -6.07
N GLU A 53 1.40 -7.84 -7.27
CA GLU A 53 0.53 -6.99 -8.07
C GLU A 53 -0.79 -7.72 -8.36
N GLU A 54 -1.90 -6.99 -8.22
CA GLU A 54 -3.23 -7.43 -8.59
C GLU A 54 -3.86 -6.36 -9.48
N SER A 55 -4.39 -6.74 -10.64
CA SER A 55 -5.06 -5.84 -11.58
C SER A 55 -6.56 -6.15 -11.66
N ILE A 56 -7.38 -5.11 -11.49
CA ILE A 56 -8.84 -5.20 -11.41
C ILE A 56 -9.44 -4.12 -12.31
N MET A 57 -10.40 -4.47 -13.16
CA MET A 57 -11.17 -3.46 -13.91
C MET A 57 -12.30 -2.92 -13.03
N GLU A 58 -12.29 -1.61 -12.77
CA GLU A 58 -13.25 -0.94 -11.91
C GLU A 58 -14.07 0.09 -12.69
N THR A 59 -15.37 0.17 -12.39
CA THR A 59 -16.26 1.20 -12.91
C THR A 59 -16.45 2.30 -11.86
N ILE A 60 -15.83 3.45 -12.09
CA ILE A 60 -15.77 4.54 -11.13
C ILE A 60 -16.89 5.54 -11.42
N TRP A 61 -17.89 5.58 -10.54
CA TRP A 61 -19.00 6.54 -10.57
C TRP A 61 -18.62 7.87 -9.91
N SER A 62 -17.84 7.79 -8.84
CA SER A 62 -17.41 8.89 -8.01
C SER A 62 -15.99 8.60 -7.56
N MET A 63 -15.07 9.52 -7.86
CA MET A 63 -13.67 9.36 -7.48
C MET A 63 -13.49 9.41 -5.97
N GLU A 64 -14.37 10.11 -5.26
CA GLU A 64 -14.36 10.19 -3.79
C GLU A 64 -14.71 8.84 -3.16
N ASP A 65 -15.84 8.26 -3.56
CA ASP A 65 -16.30 6.95 -3.06
C ASP A 65 -15.33 5.83 -3.45
N PHE A 66 -14.78 5.90 -4.66
CA PHE A 66 -13.76 4.97 -5.12
C PHE A 66 -12.51 5.02 -4.24
N ARG A 67 -11.98 6.22 -3.94
CA ARG A 67 -10.80 6.35 -3.08
C ARG A 67 -11.06 5.88 -1.65
N ALA A 68 -12.28 6.06 -1.14
CA ALA A 68 -12.67 5.58 0.18
C ALA A 68 -12.59 4.05 0.31
N GLN A 69 -12.87 3.29 -0.76
CA GLN A 69 -12.75 1.82 -0.78
C GLN A 69 -11.30 1.35 -0.56
N TYR A 70 -10.32 2.15 -0.97
CA TYR A 70 -8.89 1.86 -0.82
C TYR A 70 -8.28 2.59 0.38
N THR A 71 -9.05 2.80 1.45
CA THR A 71 -8.52 3.36 2.70
C THR A 71 -7.33 2.53 3.21
N GLY A 72 -6.23 3.21 3.54
CA GLY A 72 -4.97 2.58 3.96
C GLY A 72 -4.08 2.11 2.80
N TRP A 73 -4.46 2.39 1.55
CA TRP A 73 -3.59 2.31 0.39
C TRP A 73 -3.14 3.72 -0.02
N GLN A 74 -1.92 3.83 -0.50
CA GLN A 74 -1.34 5.05 -1.03
C GLN A 74 -1.56 5.11 -2.55
N LEU A 75 -2.12 6.21 -3.03
CA LEU A 75 -2.18 6.48 -4.47
C LEU A 75 -0.78 6.80 -4.99
N ILE A 76 -0.23 5.97 -5.85
CA ILE A 76 1.12 6.14 -6.44
C ILE A 76 1.03 6.86 -7.77
N SER A 77 0.10 6.46 -8.64
CA SER A 77 -0.10 7.11 -9.92
C SER A 77 -1.53 6.95 -10.41
N GLN A 78 -1.96 7.89 -11.23
CA GLN A 78 -3.26 7.85 -11.89
C GLN A 78 -3.15 8.51 -13.26
N ASN A 79 -3.71 7.86 -14.27
CA ASN A 79 -3.95 8.43 -15.59
C ASN A 79 -5.38 8.10 -16.05
N ASP A 80 -5.70 8.37 -17.31
CA ASP A 80 -7.06 8.17 -17.84
C ASP A 80 -7.50 6.71 -17.86
N LYS A 81 -6.56 5.76 -17.98
CA LYS A 81 -6.83 4.33 -18.10
C LYS A 81 -6.55 3.54 -16.83
N LYS A 82 -5.59 3.96 -16.02
CA LYS A 82 -5.02 3.18 -14.92
C LYS A 82 -4.88 4.01 -13.65
N ILE A 83 -5.11 3.36 -12.51
CA ILE A 83 -4.83 3.84 -11.16
C ILE A 83 -3.93 2.83 -10.48
N VAL A 84 -2.84 3.28 -9.85
CA VAL A 84 -1.93 2.43 -9.09
C VAL A 84 -2.01 2.82 -7.62
N PHE A 85 -2.39 1.86 -6.80
CA PHE A 85 -2.33 1.95 -5.35
C PHE A 85 -1.23 1.05 -4.82
N GLN A 86 -0.55 1.50 -3.77
CA GLN A 86 0.47 0.74 -3.07
C GLN A 86 0.14 0.63 -1.59
N LYS A 87 0.46 -0.51 -0.99
CA LYS A 87 0.39 -0.72 0.44
C LYS A 87 1.64 -1.45 0.94
N GLU A 88 2.25 -0.88 1.97
CA GLU A 88 3.33 -1.54 2.70
C GLU A 88 2.77 -2.67 3.54
N ILE A 89 3.35 -3.86 3.38
CA ILE A 89 3.05 -5.05 4.17
C ILE A 89 4.22 -5.30 5.09
N ASN A 90 3.98 -5.17 6.39
CA ASN A 90 4.98 -5.41 7.42
C ASN A 90 5.18 -6.92 7.68
N ASP A 91 5.45 -7.66 6.62
CA ASP A 91 5.70 -9.10 6.58
C ASP A 91 6.59 -9.43 5.37
N ILE A 92 7.19 -10.62 5.36
CA ILE A 92 7.92 -11.13 4.18
C ILE A 92 6.92 -11.69 3.16
N SER A 93 7.30 -11.67 1.89
CA SER A 93 6.49 -12.20 0.81
C SER A 93 6.12 -13.68 0.98
N PRO A 94 4.97 -14.12 0.43
CA PRO A 94 4.61 -15.54 0.39
C PRO A 94 5.69 -16.42 -0.27
N LEU A 95 6.42 -15.88 -1.26
CA LEU A 95 7.51 -16.58 -1.93
C LEU A 95 8.62 -16.96 -0.94
N LEU A 96 9.09 -15.99 -0.16
CA LEU A 96 10.15 -16.23 0.83
C LEU A 96 9.69 -17.18 1.94
N LYS A 97 8.46 -17.06 2.41
CA LYS A 97 7.91 -18.01 3.40
C LYS A 97 7.92 -19.44 2.87
N THR A 98 7.42 -19.63 1.65
CA THR A 98 7.25 -20.97 1.08
C THR A 98 8.58 -21.58 0.71
N ASN A 99 9.44 -20.84 0.00
CA ASN A 99 10.64 -21.41 -0.62
C ASN A 99 11.95 -20.69 -0.29
N GLY A 100 11.93 -19.58 0.44
CA GLY A 100 13.14 -18.82 0.76
C GLY A 100 14.11 -19.57 1.68
N TYR A 101 15.40 -19.59 1.30
CA TYR A 101 16.51 -20.00 2.14
C TYR A 101 17.64 -18.98 2.05
N PHE A 102 18.24 -18.61 3.18
CA PHE A 102 19.53 -17.92 3.17
C PHE A 102 20.65 -18.91 2.86
N GLY A 103 21.65 -18.45 2.12
CA GLY A 103 22.90 -19.16 1.95
C GLY A 103 23.99 -18.26 1.39
N LEU A 104 25.05 -18.89 0.89
CA LEU A 104 26.16 -18.21 0.24
C LEU A 104 26.14 -18.48 -1.25
N SER A 105 26.33 -17.44 -2.05
CA SER A 105 26.78 -17.59 -3.43
C SER A 105 28.27 -17.92 -3.48
N ASP A 106 28.75 -18.31 -4.67
CA ASP A 106 30.13 -18.76 -4.90
C ASP A 106 31.19 -17.72 -4.52
N ASP A 107 30.85 -16.44 -4.60
CA ASP A 107 31.70 -15.31 -4.19
C ASP A 107 31.66 -15.03 -2.68
N GLY A 108 30.86 -15.76 -1.90
CA GLY A 108 30.68 -15.55 -0.47
C GLY A 108 29.68 -14.45 -0.11
N THR A 109 28.80 -14.07 -1.02
CA THR A 109 27.71 -13.12 -0.76
C THR A 109 26.52 -13.81 -0.09
N LEU A 110 26.07 -13.26 1.05
CA LEU A 110 24.84 -13.70 1.70
C LEU A 110 23.67 -13.42 0.77
N THR A 111 22.96 -14.48 0.40
CA THR A 111 21.95 -14.46 -0.66
C THR A 111 20.74 -15.30 -0.23
N ILE A 112 19.54 -14.87 -0.63
CA ILE A 112 18.32 -15.67 -0.52
C ILE A 112 18.06 -16.37 -1.84
N PHE A 113 17.79 -17.67 -1.73
CA PHE A 113 17.50 -18.57 -2.85
C PHE A 113 16.05 -19.06 -2.79
N ASN A 114 15.48 -19.35 -3.96
CA ASN A 114 14.19 -20.02 -4.10
C ASN A 114 14.37 -21.54 -4.02
N GLY A 115 14.59 -22.03 -2.80
CA GLY A 115 15.04 -23.38 -2.50
C GLY A 115 16.45 -23.37 -1.91
N ARG A 116 17.12 -24.54 -1.86
CA ARG A 116 18.47 -24.63 -1.29
C ARG A 116 19.53 -23.98 -2.19
N PRO A 117 20.59 -23.38 -1.62
CA PRO A 117 21.59 -22.62 -2.38
C PRO A 117 22.23 -23.36 -3.56
N SER A 118 22.41 -24.67 -3.46
CA SER A 118 23.10 -25.49 -4.48
C SER A 118 22.31 -25.72 -5.77
N GLU A 119 20.98 -25.55 -5.75
CA GLU A 119 20.09 -26.03 -6.83
C GLU A 119 19.07 -24.99 -7.30
N SER A 120 19.18 -23.75 -6.79
CA SER A 120 18.06 -22.82 -6.81
C SER A 120 18.41 -21.46 -7.40
N HIS A 121 17.38 -20.77 -7.89
CA HIS A 121 17.52 -19.42 -8.41
C HIS A 121 17.71 -18.41 -7.27
N ILE A 122 18.56 -17.43 -7.52
CA ILE A 122 18.78 -16.29 -6.62
C ILE A 122 17.52 -15.42 -6.63
N ILE A 123 16.99 -15.12 -5.44
CA ILE A 123 15.92 -14.14 -5.25
C ILE A 123 16.53 -12.76 -4.97
N GLN A 124 17.46 -12.69 -4.02
CA GLN A 124 18.03 -11.42 -3.57
C GLN A 124 19.39 -11.64 -2.93
N SER A 125 20.36 -10.82 -3.32
CA SER A 125 21.70 -10.79 -2.72
C SER A 125 21.86 -9.57 -1.82
N PHE A 126 22.58 -9.73 -0.72
CA PHE A 126 22.78 -8.69 0.30
C PHE A 126 24.22 -8.20 0.29
N PHE A 127 25.09 -8.83 1.10
CA PHE A 127 26.45 -8.38 1.33
C PHE A 127 27.43 -9.55 1.44
N GLN A 128 28.69 -9.27 1.10
CA GLN A 128 29.74 -10.27 1.17
C GLN A 128 30.19 -10.51 2.61
N LEU A 129 30.26 -11.78 3.00
CA LEU A 129 30.71 -12.17 4.34
C LEU A 129 32.20 -12.47 4.36
N ASP A 130 32.85 -12.12 5.47
CA ASP A 130 34.17 -12.62 5.82
C ASP A 130 34.04 -14.03 6.40
N ILE A 131 33.92 -15.01 5.51
CA ILE A 131 33.71 -16.43 5.85
C ILE A 131 34.75 -16.94 6.85
N LYS A 132 35.97 -16.41 6.81
CA LYS A 132 37.05 -16.82 7.73
C LYS A 132 36.77 -16.47 9.19
N LYS A 133 35.94 -15.45 9.45
CA LYS A 133 35.49 -15.05 10.80
C LYS A 133 34.29 -15.86 11.29
N LEU A 134 33.61 -16.61 10.42
CA LEU A 134 32.47 -17.43 10.80
C LEU A 134 32.93 -18.76 11.37
N GLU A 135 32.24 -19.23 12.41
CA GLU A 135 32.43 -20.59 12.93
C GLU A 135 32.09 -21.65 11.87
N GLY A 136 32.83 -22.75 11.84
CA GLY A 136 32.64 -23.81 10.83
C GLY A 136 31.22 -24.40 10.80
N ARG A 137 30.54 -24.48 11.94
CA ARG A 137 29.12 -24.91 12.00
C ARG A 137 28.19 -23.91 11.31
N THR A 138 28.44 -22.62 11.49
CA THR A 138 27.67 -21.54 10.88
C THR A 138 27.91 -21.47 9.38
N GLN A 139 29.16 -21.62 8.94
CA GLN A 139 29.49 -21.76 7.52
C GLN A 139 28.72 -22.94 6.90
N LYS A 140 28.73 -24.11 7.53
CA LYS A 140 28.00 -25.28 7.06
C LYS A 140 26.50 -25.02 6.92
N LYS A 141 25.87 -24.34 7.89
CA LYS A 141 24.45 -23.95 7.80
C LYS A 141 24.16 -23.06 6.59
N LEU A 142 25.05 -22.11 6.29
CA LEU A 142 24.91 -21.24 5.13
C LEU A 142 25.08 -22.00 3.80
N TYR A 143 25.98 -22.98 3.73
CA TYR A 143 26.12 -23.85 2.55
C TYR A 143 24.91 -24.78 2.38
N ASP A 144 24.44 -25.40 3.47
CA ASP A 144 23.28 -26.32 3.43
C ASP A 144 21.96 -25.54 3.19
N GLY A 145 21.92 -24.26 3.55
CA GLY A 145 20.78 -23.36 3.44
C GLY A 145 20.00 -23.23 4.75
N ILE A 146 19.68 -21.99 5.14
CA ILE A 146 18.88 -21.67 6.33
C ILE A 146 17.47 -21.29 5.88
N LYS A 147 16.49 -22.17 6.15
CA LYS A 147 15.09 -21.96 5.77
C LYS A 147 14.52 -20.72 6.45
N ILE A 148 13.91 -19.82 5.69
CA ILE A 148 13.20 -18.65 6.23
C ILE A 148 11.81 -19.10 6.69
N SER A 149 11.47 -18.86 7.96
CA SER A 149 10.18 -19.23 8.54
C SER A 149 9.19 -18.07 8.54
N ASP A 150 9.66 -16.89 8.92
CA ASP A 150 8.86 -15.70 9.16
C ASP A 150 9.73 -14.44 9.12
N LYS A 151 9.08 -13.28 9.23
CA LYS A 151 9.76 -11.98 9.23
C LYS A 151 10.79 -11.83 10.35
N LYS A 152 10.52 -12.36 11.55
CA LYS A 152 11.45 -12.22 12.67
C LYS A 152 12.73 -12.99 12.37
N HIS A 153 12.60 -14.24 11.93
CA HIS A 153 13.74 -15.06 11.54
C HIS A 153 14.53 -14.43 10.39
N TYR A 154 13.84 -13.87 9.38
CA TYR A 154 14.47 -13.11 8.30
C TYR A 154 15.36 -11.96 8.84
N ASN A 155 14.81 -11.13 9.72
CA ASN A 155 15.54 -10.01 10.31
C ASN A 155 16.70 -10.47 11.21
N ASP A 156 16.47 -11.46 12.07
CA ASP A 156 17.47 -12.00 12.99
C ASP A 156 18.70 -12.52 12.23
N VAL A 157 18.49 -13.23 11.11
CA VAL A 157 19.57 -13.76 10.27
C VAL A 157 20.37 -12.64 9.62
N LEU A 158 19.69 -11.64 9.04
CA LEU A 158 20.36 -10.48 8.45
C LEU A 158 21.19 -9.72 9.48
N GLU A 159 20.63 -9.45 10.66
CA GLU A 159 21.32 -8.73 11.74
C GLU A 159 22.53 -9.51 12.26
N THR A 160 22.38 -10.82 12.44
CA THR A 160 23.47 -11.71 12.87
C THR A 160 24.64 -11.66 11.88
N PHE A 161 24.36 -11.81 10.58
CA PHE A 161 25.42 -11.88 9.58
C PHE A 161 26.01 -10.54 9.19
N LYS A 162 25.28 -9.44 9.44
CA LYS A 162 25.80 -8.08 9.23
C LYS A 162 27.06 -7.80 10.04
N MET A 163 27.25 -8.45 11.19
CA MET A 163 28.47 -8.33 12.00
C MET A 163 29.71 -8.96 11.35
N TYR A 164 29.52 -9.75 10.29
CA TYR A 164 30.59 -10.47 9.58
C TYR A 164 30.77 -9.96 8.15
N THR A 165 30.22 -8.79 7.81
CA THR A 165 30.48 -8.13 6.52
C THR A 165 31.96 -7.82 6.36
N LYS A 166 32.48 -7.98 5.14
CA LYS A 166 33.81 -7.50 4.76
C LYS A 166 33.88 -5.98 4.72
#